data_AF-M0N093-F1
#
_entry.id   AF-M0N093-F1
#
_cell.length_a   1.000
_cell.length_b   1.000
_cell.length_c   1.000
_cell.angle_alpha   90.00
_cell.angle_beta   90.00
_cell.angle_gamma   90.00
#
_symmetry.space_group_name_H-M   'P 1'
#
loop_
_entity.id
_entity.type
_entity.pdbx_description
1 polymer ?
#
loop_
_entity_poly.entity_id
_entity_poly.type
_entity_poly.pdbx_seq_one_letter_code
_entity_poly.pdbx_strand_id
1 'polypeptide(L)'
;MNYRRVSRWLGLVDFAVVGGFLAVVGVPKSVGIAFPLGCFLVAGVLFVLAGFDTPLTALVGWHRLCGAAYFLLAVALVLNATFGFLRDEGATFSTVWMVGFALVLGFIGVDLARGGRHVEIDPDETA
;
A
#
# COMPACT_ATOMS: atom_id res chain seq x y z
N MET A 1 -5.89 13.29 -13.91
CA MET A 1 -5.50 11.88 -14.16
C MET A 1 -6.50 11.02 -13.40
N ASN A 2 -7.13 10.02 -14.03
CA ASN A 2 -8.22 9.27 -13.40
C ASN A 2 -7.66 8.38 -12.26
N TYR A 3 -7.81 8.83 -11.01
CA TYR A 3 -7.16 8.21 -9.84
C TYR A 3 -7.63 6.77 -9.63
N ARG A 4 -8.88 6.48 -10.01
CA ARG A 4 -9.44 5.12 -9.96
C ARG A 4 -8.72 4.18 -10.90
N ARG A 5 -8.41 4.62 -12.13
CA ARG A 5 -7.62 3.82 -13.07
C ARG A 5 -6.20 3.57 -12.54
N VAL A 6 -5.56 4.58 -11.96
CA VAL A 6 -4.21 4.46 -11.38
C VAL A 6 -4.21 3.48 -10.19
N SER A 7 -5.21 3.57 -9.31
CA SER A 7 -5.41 2.66 -8.18
C SER A 7 -5.52 1.20 -8.63
N ARG A 8 -6.29 0.90 -9.69
CA ARG A 8 -6.37 -0.47 -10.26
C ARG A 8 -5.00 -0.99 -10.66
N TRP A 9 -4.25 -0.18 -11.42
CA TRP A 9 -2.93 -0.58 -11.90
C TRP A 9 -1.93 -0.77 -10.77
N LEU A 10 -1.95 0.10 -9.75
CA LEU A 10 -1.10 -0.05 -8.57
C LEU A 10 -1.38 -1.37 -7.85
N GLY A 11 -2.65 -1.72 -7.62
CA GLY A 11 -2.99 -2.99 -7.00
C GLY A 11 -2.56 -4.20 -7.83
N LEU A 12 -2.73 -4.16 -9.16
CA LEU A 12 -2.29 -5.24 -10.05
C LEU A 12 -0.77 -5.38 -10.10
N VAL A 13 -0.04 -4.27 -10.14
CA VAL A 13 1.42 -4.27 -10.08
C VAL A 13 1.91 -4.81 -8.75
N ASP A 14 1.28 -4.43 -7.64
CA ASP A 14 1.60 -4.94 -6.31
C ASP A 14 1.42 -6.47 -6.25
N PHE A 15 0.30 -7.00 -6.75
CA PHE A 15 0.10 -8.45 -6.87
C PHE A 15 1.13 -9.13 -7.76
N ALA A 16 1.50 -8.52 -8.88
CA ALA A 16 2.51 -9.08 -9.78
C ALA A 16 3.89 -9.13 -9.10
N VAL A 17 4.26 -8.09 -8.35
CA VAL A 17 5.52 -8.02 -7.61
C VAL A 17 5.53 -9.03 -6.47
N VAL A 18 4.51 -9.05 -5.61
CA VAL A 18 4.44 -9.97 -4.48
C VAL A 18 4.30 -11.42 -4.96
N GLY A 19 3.44 -11.68 -5.94
CA GLY A 19 3.26 -13.00 -6.53
C GLY A 19 4.52 -13.50 -7.23
N GLY A 20 5.20 -12.63 -7.99
CA GLY A 20 6.48 -12.95 -8.63
C GLY A 20 7.57 -13.26 -7.61
N PHE A 21 7.66 -12.48 -6.53
CA PHE A 21 8.58 -12.74 -5.43
C PHE A 21 8.31 -14.10 -4.78
N LEU A 22 7.06 -14.41 -4.44
CA LEU A 22 6.68 -15.69 -3.84
C LEU A 22 6.90 -16.86 -4.79
N ALA A 23 6.76 -16.68 -6.10
CA ALA A 23 7.03 -17.72 -7.08
C ALA A 23 8.53 -18.07 -7.18
N VAL A 24 9.42 -17.09 -7.01
CA VAL A 24 10.88 -17.27 -7.09
C VAL A 24 11.47 -17.73 -5.76
N VAL A 25 11.08 -17.08 -4.66
CA VAL A 25 11.68 -17.27 -3.33
C VAL A 25 10.92 -18.32 -2.50
N GLY A 26 9.66 -18.58 -2.84
CA GLY A 26 8.77 -19.45 -2.07
C GLY A 26 8.07 -18.70 -0.92
N VAL A 27 7.23 -19.44 -0.19
CA VAL A 27 6.48 -18.89 0.95
C VAL A 27 7.42 -18.71 2.15
N PRO A 28 7.54 -17.48 2.70
CA PRO A 28 8.39 -17.24 3.85
C PRO A 28 7.89 -17.98 5.09
N LYS A 29 8.81 -18.61 5.82
CA LYS A 29 8.53 -19.27 7.11
C LYS A 29 8.65 -18.34 8.31
N SER A 30 9.34 -17.21 8.15
CA SER A 30 9.52 -16.20 9.20
C SER A 30 8.32 -15.26 9.24
N VAL A 31 7.72 -15.10 10.43
CA VAL A 31 6.63 -14.15 10.66
C VAL A 31 7.06 -12.72 10.33
N GLY A 32 8.32 -12.36 10.60
CA GLY A 32 8.85 -11.02 10.30
C GLY A 32 8.91 -10.69 8.81
N ILE A 33 8.88 -11.70 7.93
CA ILE A 33 8.83 -11.53 6.47
C ILE A 33 7.40 -11.74 5.96
N ALA A 34 6.71 -12.76 6.46
CA ALA A 34 5.35 -13.09 6.07
C ALA A 34 4.35 -11.97 6.42
N PHE A 35 4.52 -11.29 7.55
CA PHE A 35 3.59 -10.27 8.01
C PHE A 35 3.63 -9.00 7.14
N PRO A 36 4.79 -8.37 6.85
CA PRO A 36 4.85 -7.29 5.86
C PRO A 36 4.30 -7.68 4.49
N LEU A 37 4.63 -8.88 3.98
CA LEU A 37 4.08 -9.38 2.71
C LEU A 37 2.56 -9.52 2.74
N GLY A 38 1.99 -9.97 3.85
CA GLY A 38 0.54 -9.99 4.05
C GLY A 38 -0.07 -8.58 4.00
N CYS A 39 0.58 -7.59 4.60
CA CYS A 39 0.15 -6.20 4.52
C CYS A 39 0.19 -5.67 3.08
N PHE A 40 1.23 -5.99 2.30
CA PHE A 40 1.28 -5.67 0.87
C PHE A 40 0.07 -6.28 0.13
N LEU A 41 -0.16 -7.58 0.28
CA LEU A 41 -1.30 -8.24 -0.38
C LEU A 41 -2.64 -7.61 -0.04
N VAL A 42 -2.88 -7.30 1.24
CA VAL A 42 -4.12 -6.63 1.65
C VAL A 42 -4.21 -5.22 1.06
N ALA A 43 -3.10 -4.49 0.99
CA ALA A 43 -3.05 -3.18 0.33
C ALA A 43 -3.35 -3.31 -1.17
N GLY A 44 -2.80 -4.30 -1.86
CA GLY A 44 -3.12 -4.62 -3.26
C GLY A 44 -4.60 -4.89 -3.47
N VAL A 45 -5.25 -5.69 -2.59
CA VAL A 45 -6.71 -5.90 -2.62
C VAL A 45 -7.44 -4.58 -2.49
N LEU A 46 -7.07 -3.74 -1.52
CA LEU A 46 -7.72 -2.45 -1.29
C LEU A 46 -7.56 -1.49 -2.48
N PHE A 47 -6.39 -1.46 -3.13
CA PHE A 47 -6.17 -0.68 -4.34
C PHE A 47 -7.03 -1.15 -5.52
N VAL A 48 -7.13 -2.46 -5.71
CA VAL A 48 -8.02 -3.06 -6.72
C VAL A 48 -9.47 -2.69 -6.43
N LEU A 49 -9.94 -2.89 -5.19
CA LEU A 49 -11.30 -2.56 -4.78
C LEU A 49 -11.60 -1.06 -4.94
N ALA A 50 -10.70 -0.18 -4.50
CA ALA A 50 -10.83 1.27 -4.68
C ALA A 50 -10.89 1.67 -6.16
N GLY A 51 -10.24 0.87 -7.01
CA GLY A 51 -10.25 1.03 -8.44
C GLY A 51 -11.63 0.79 -9.06
N PHE A 52 -12.33 -0.26 -8.66
CA PHE A 52 -13.59 -0.69 -9.29
C PHE A 52 -14.84 -0.11 -8.62
N ASP A 53 -15.95 -0.04 -9.37
CA ASP A 53 -17.27 0.27 -8.81
C ASP A 53 -17.81 -0.98 -8.11
N THR A 54 -17.68 -1.02 -6.80
CA THR A 54 -18.14 -2.11 -5.93
C THR A 54 -19.14 -1.59 -4.89
N PRO A 55 -19.98 -2.46 -4.30
CA PRO A 55 -20.83 -2.07 -3.17
C PRO A 55 -20.01 -1.46 -2.00
N LEU A 56 -18.78 -1.93 -1.82
CA LEU A 56 -17.84 -1.44 -0.81
C LEU A 56 -17.38 -0.01 -1.09
N THR A 57 -17.04 0.33 -2.34
CA THR A 57 -16.68 1.70 -2.72
C THR A 57 -17.87 2.65 -2.60
N ALA A 58 -19.09 2.18 -2.84
CA ALA A 58 -20.31 2.97 -2.65
C ALA A 58 -20.60 3.24 -1.15
N LEU A 59 -20.32 2.27 -0.27
CA LEU A 59 -20.55 2.41 1.17
C LEU A 59 -19.49 3.27 1.88
N VAL A 60 -18.20 3.04 1.57
CA VAL A 60 -17.09 3.61 2.35
C VAL A 60 -16.42 4.78 1.64
N GLY A 61 -16.58 4.90 0.32
CA GLY A 61 -15.88 5.83 -0.54
C GLY A 61 -14.55 5.22 -1.04
N TRP A 62 -14.33 5.29 -2.35
CA TRP A 62 -13.11 4.76 -2.98
C TRP A 62 -11.84 5.42 -2.43
N HIS A 63 -11.91 6.71 -2.09
CA HIS A 63 -10.79 7.48 -1.54
C HIS A 63 -10.34 6.96 -0.17
N ARG A 64 -11.27 6.46 0.66
CA ARG A 64 -10.92 5.86 1.96
C ARG A 64 -10.26 4.50 1.80
N LEU A 65 -10.72 3.70 0.85
CA LEU A 65 -10.11 2.41 0.54
C LEU A 65 -8.69 2.59 -0.04
N CYS A 66 -8.53 3.53 -0.98
CA CYS A 66 -7.24 3.91 -1.54
C CYS A 66 -6.31 4.47 -0.45
N GLY A 67 -6.83 5.35 0.41
CA GLY A 67 -6.07 5.91 1.53
C GLY A 67 -5.61 4.84 2.52
N ALA A 68 -6.49 3.89 2.86
CA ALA A 68 -6.16 2.75 3.71
C ALA A 68 -5.08 1.85 3.07
N ALA A 69 -5.14 1.65 1.76
CA ALA A 69 -4.13 0.88 1.02
C ALA A 69 -2.74 1.53 1.12
N TYR A 70 -2.63 2.83 0.84
CA TYR A 70 -1.39 3.59 0.98
C TYR A 70 -0.83 3.58 2.41
N PHE A 71 -1.71 3.75 3.39
CA PHE A 71 -1.32 3.69 4.79
C PHE A 71 -0.81 2.29 5.18
N LEU A 72 -1.46 1.24 4.70
CA LEU A 72 -1.03 -0.13 4.96
C LEU A 72 0.31 -0.46 4.30
N LEU A 73 0.57 0.04 3.09
CA LEU A 73 1.90 -0.03 2.47
C LEU A 73 2.97 0.66 3.31
N ALA A 74 2.68 1.85 3.83
CA ALA A 74 3.60 2.56 4.71
C ALA A 74 3.94 1.74 5.96
N VAL A 75 2.93 1.15 6.60
CA VAL A 75 3.11 0.26 7.75
C VAL A 75 3.95 -0.96 7.37
N ALA A 76 3.67 -1.60 6.22
CA ALA A 76 4.42 -2.75 5.74
C ALA A 76 5.91 -2.44 5.55
N LEU A 77 6.22 -1.29 4.95
CA LEU A 77 7.60 -0.83 4.73
C LEU A 77 8.34 -0.54 6.05
N VAL A 78 7.67 0.12 7.01
CA VAL A 78 8.25 0.39 8.34
C VAL A 78 8.50 -0.92 9.09
N LEU A 79 7.55 -1.85 9.05
CA LEU A 79 7.73 -3.17 9.67
C LEU A 79 8.87 -3.95 9.03
N ASN A 80 8.96 -3.96 7.70
CA ASN A 80 10.06 -4.62 6.99
C ASN A 80 11.42 -4.03 7.39
N ALA A 81 11.54 -2.69 7.42
CA ALA A 81 12.74 -2.02 7.87
C ALA A 81 13.09 -2.40 9.33
N THR A 82 12.10 -2.37 10.23
CA THR A 82 12.27 -2.69 11.65
C THR A 82 12.70 -4.13 11.87
N PHE A 83 12.08 -5.09 11.17
CA PHE A 83 12.47 -6.50 11.27
C PHE A 83 13.84 -6.78 10.67
N GLY A 84 14.24 -6.08 9.61
CA GLY A 84 15.61 -6.13 9.07
C GLY A 84 16.64 -5.69 10.11
N PHE A 85 16.36 -4.59 10.82
CA PHE A 85 17.20 -4.14 11.95
C PHE A 85 17.32 -5.19 13.05
N LEU A 86 16.21 -5.81 13.47
CA LEU A 86 16.20 -6.83 14.52
C LEU A 86 16.92 -8.13 14.12
N ARG A 87 17.16 -8.33 12.83
CA ARG A 87 17.90 -9.47 12.27
C ARG A 87 19.40 -9.19 12.10
N ASP A 88 19.89 -8.06 12.63
CA ASP A 88 21.27 -7.58 12.46
C ASP A 88 21.68 -7.38 10.98
N GLU A 89 20.72 -7.12 10.08
CA GLU A 89 21.01 -6.79 8.66
C GLU A 89 21.60 -5.38 8.51
N GLY A 90 21.60 -4.58 9.59
CA GLY A 90 22.20 -3.25 9.67
C GLY A 90 21.35 -2.13 9.08
N ALA A 91 21.64 -0.90 9.52
CA ALA A 91 21.09 0.31 8.90
C ALA A 91 21.79 0.51 7.56
N THR A 92 21.09 0.26 6.46
CA THR A 92 21.61 0.54 5.12
C THR A 92 20.99 1.82 4.57
N PHE A 93 21.60 2.37 3.53
CA PHE A 93 21.02 3.48 2.77
C PHE A 93 19.60 3.13 2.28
N SER A 94 19.38 1.87 1.87
CA SER A 94 18.06 1.34 1.52
C SER A 94 17.05 1.46 2.66
N THR A 95 17.46 1.21 3.91
CA THR A 95 16.56 1.29 5.06
C THR A 95 16.08 2.73 5.30
N VAL A 96 16.96 3.71 5.17
CA VAL A 96 16.60 5.14 5.29
C VAL A 96 15.62 5.56 4.20
N TRP A 97 15.88 5.15 2.95
CA TRP A 97 14.98 5.40 1.83
C TRP A 97 13.61 4.74 2.01
N MET A 98 13.56 3.50 2.49
CA MET A 98 12.30 2.80 2.74
C MET A 98 11.45 3.52 3.79
N VAL A 99 12.07 3.97 4.89
CA VAL A 99 11.36 4.73 5.93
C VAL A 99 10.88 6.08 5.39
N GLY A 100 11.73 6.81 4.65
CA GLY A 100 11.34 8.08 4.02
C GLY A 100 10.17 7.90 3.05
N PHE A 101 10.22 6.87 2.21
CA PHE A 101 9.13 6.55 1.28
C PHE A 101 7.86 6.12 2.01
N ALA A 102 7.97 5.33 3.08
CA ALA A 102 6.84 4.95 3.91
C ALA A 102 6.14 6.18 4.51
N LEU A 103 6.88 7.18 4.99
CA LEU A 103 6.29 8.41 5.51
C LEU A 103 5.48 9.16 4.45
N VAL A 104 6.01 9.24 3.22
CA VAL A 104 5.29 9.86 2.09
C VAL A 104 4.01 9.09 1.77
N LEU A 105 4.07 7.76 1.66
CA LEU A 105 2.89 6.93 1.42
C LEU A 105 1.87 7.04 2.55
N GLY A 106 2.33 7.09 3.80
CA GLY A 106 1.46 7.27 4.97
C GLY A 106 0.74 8.61 4.94
N PHE A 107 1.45 9.69 4.58
CA PHE A 107 0.85 11.01 4.40
C PHE A 107 -0.19 11.02 3.29
N ILE A 108 0.14 10.49 2.11
CA ILE A 108 -0.78 10.35 0.97
C ILE A 108 -2.04 9.57 1.42
N GLY A 109 -1.85 8.45 2.11
CA GLY A 109 -2.92 7.60 2.58
C GLY A 109 -3.88 8.31 3.54
N VAL A 110 -3.33 9.03 4.52
CA VAL A 110 -4.11 9.80 5.49
C VAL A 110 -4.84 10.97 4.82
N ASP A 111 -4.20 11.67 3.89
CA ASP A 111 -4.83 12.79 3.17
C ASP A 111 -6.00 12.32 2.30
N LEU A 112 -5.82 11.26 1.51
CA LEU A 112 -6.88 10.63 0.72
C LEU A 112 -8.05 10.13 1.59
N ALA A 113 -7.74 9.48 2.71
CA ALA A 113 -8.77 8.99 3.63
C ALA A 113 -9.61 10.14 4.23
N ARG A 114 -9.02 11.33 4.37
CA ARG A 114 -9.66 12.56 4.87
C ARG A 114 -10.31 13.42 3.79
N GLY A 115 -10.31 12.98 2.53
CA GLY A 115 -10.95 13.69 1.43
C GLY A 115 -10.03 14.59 0.61
N GLY A 116 -8.71 14.40 0.70
CA GLY A 116 -7.75 14.91 -0.30
C GLY A 116 -7.57 16.43 -0.31
N ARG A 117 -7.02 16.99 0.76
CA ARG A 117 -6.71 18.43 0.81
C ARG A 117 -5.44 18.79 0.02
N HIS A 118 -4.51 17.85 -0.09
CA HIS A 118 -3.20 18.04 -0.73
C HIS A 118 -3.06 17.16 -1.97
N VAL A 119 -3.75 16.02 -2.00
CA VAL A 119 -3.94 15.20 -3.20
C VAL A 119 -5.27 15.58 -3.80
N GLU A 120 -5.24 16.27 -4.94
CA GLU A 120 -6.43 16.74 -5.64
C GLU A 120 -7.31 15.53 -6.03
N ILE A 121 -8.47 15.41 -5.38
CA ILE A 121 -9.49 14.41 -5.70
C ILE A 121 -10.48 15.10 -6.63
N ASP A 122 -10.69 14.53 -7.82
CA ASP A 122 -11.67 15.04 -8.76
C ASP A 122 -13.08 14.92 -8.13
N PRO A 123 -13.79 16.05 -7.90
CA PRO A 123 -15.10 16.02 -7.25
C PRO A 123 -16.13 15.21 -8.04
N ASP A 124 -15.98 15.10 -9.36
CA ASP A 124 -16.86 14.31 -10.23
C ASP A 124 -16.69 12.79 -10.02
N GLU A 125 -15.60 12.36 -9.37
CA GLU A 125 -15.37 10.96 -8.96
C GLU A 125 -15.88 10.65 -7.54
N THR A 126 -16.44 11.64 -6.82
CA THR A 126 -16.91 11.50 -5.42
C THR A 126 -18.42 11.52 -5.23
N ALA A 127 -19.18 11.75 -6.30
CA ALA A 127 -20.65 11.83 -6.31
C ALA A 127 -21.33 10.46 -6.49
#